data_AF-A0A1I0TLG9-F1
#
_entry.id   AF-A0A1I0TLG9-F1
#
_cell.length_a   1.000
_cell.length_b   1.000
_cell.length_c   1.000
_cell.angle_alpha   90.00
_cell.angle_beta   90.00
_cell.angle_gamma   90.00
#
_symmetry.space_group_name_H-M   'P 1'
#
loop_
_entity.id
_entity.type
_entity.pdbx_description
1 polymer ?
#
loop_
_entity_poly.entity_id
_entity_poly.type
_entity_poly.pdbx_seq_one_letter_code
_entity_poly.pdbx_strand_id
1 'polypeptide(L)' 'MDIGTAEGDREYTSVLLSVRKGESDYGKVFTWMQSHDPWMEGENTQGLGFVADSFTDFMNNLAERKNL' A
#
# COMPACT_ATOMS: atom_id res chain seq x y z
N MET A 1 12.52 1.72 -12.73
CA MET A 1 11.37 0.83 -12.48
C MET A 1 10.22 1.78 -12.23
N ASP A 2 9.49 2.14 -13.29
CA ASP A 2 8.48 3.20 -13.21
C ASP A 2 7.16 2.61 -12.71
N ILE A 3 6.90 2.83 -11.42
CA ILE A 3 5.56 2.69 -10.87
C ILE A 3 4.83 3.98 -11.26
N GLY A 4 3.91 3.89 -12.22
CA GLY A 4 3.10 5.02 -12.62
C GLY A 4 2.18 5.44 -11.47
N THR A 5 2.44 6.62 -10.89
CA THR A 5 1.55 7.24 -9.90
C THR A 5 0.62 8.20 -10.62
N ALA A 6 -0.69 8.02 -10.51
CA ALA A 6 -1.64 9.08 -10.82
C ALA A 6 -1.43 10.18 -9.77
N GLU A 7 -1.19 11.42 -10.21
CA GLU A 7 -0.99 12.58 -9.31
C GLU A 7 -2.22 12.75 -8.42
N GLY A 8 -2.13 12.24 -7.20
CA GLY A 8 -3.09 12.43 -6.13
C GLY A 8 -2.69 13.63 -5.29
N ASP A 9 -3.70 14.36 -4.80
CA ASP A 9 -3.57 15.44 -3.82
C ASP A 9 -2.69 15.07 -2.60
N ARG A 10 -2.33 16.05 -1.78
CA ARG A 10 -1.27 15.96 -0.73
C ARG A 10 -1.44 14.90 0.37
N GLU A 11 -2.51 14.10 0.40
CA GLU A 11 -2.84 13.15 1.48
C GLU A 11 -3.21 11.74 0.99
N TYR A 12 -2.57 11.26 -0.08
CA TYR A 12 -2.99 9.98 -0.69
C TYR A 12 -2.28 8.81 0.00
N THR A 13 -3.09 7.83 0.41
CA THR A 13 -2.60 6.52 0.85
C THR A 13 -2.61 5.58 -0.34
N SER A 14 -1.44 5.09 -0.74
CA SER A 14 -1.31 4.06 -1.77
C SER A 14 -1.52 2.68 -1.16
N VAL A 15 -2.25 1.81 -1.87
CA VAL A 15 -2.31 0.38 -1.54
C VAL A 15 -1.27 -0.35 -2.37
N LEU A 16 -0.40 -1.11 -1.72
CA LEU A 16 0.71 -1.84 -2.32
C LEU A 16 0.48 -3.35 -2.18
N LEU A 17 0.77 -4.11 -3.24
CA LEU A 17 0.77 -5.58 -3.24
C LEU A 17 2.22 -6.06 -3.39
N SER A 18 2.71 -6.87 -2.47
CA SER A 18 4.01 -7.51 -2.65
C SER A 18 3.92 -8.60 -3.71
N VAL A 19 4.67 -8.45 -4.80
CA VAL A 19 4.72 -9.38 -5.93
C VAL A 19 6.10 -10.02 -6.12
N ARG A 20 7.00 -9.85 -5.15
CA ARG A 20 8.36 -10.42 -5.20
C ARG A 20 8.32 -11.89 -4.80
N LYS A 21 8.36 -12.78 -5.80
CA LYS A 21 8.34 -14.23 -5.58
C LYS A 21 9.53 -14.66 -4.71
N GLY A 22 9.25 -15.48 -3.68
CA GLY A 22 10.27 -16.03 -2.77
C GLY A 22 10.50 -15.20 -1.51
N GLU A 23 9.96 -13.99 -1.43
CA GLU A 23 9.96 -13.19 -0.21
C GLU A 23 8.86 -13.65 0.75
N SER A 24 9.09 -13.51 2.06
CA SER A 24 8.13 -13.89 3.10
C SER A 24 6.83 -13.07 3.07
N ASP A 25 6.84 -11.93 2.37
CA ASP A 25 5.70 -11.04 2.22
C ASP A 25 4.95 -11.20 0.89
N TYR A 26 5.35 -12.15 0.03
CA TYR A 26 4.70 -12.36 -1.27
C TYR A 26 3.18 -12.55 -1.12
N GLY A 27 2.41 -11.72 -1.82
CA GLY A 27 0.94 -11.73 -1.80
C GLY A 27 0.31 -10.84 -0.72
N LYS A 28 1.08 -10.34 0.24
CA LYS A 28 0.59 -9.45 1.31
C LYS A 28 0.32 -8.04 0.79
N VAL A 29 -0.64 -7.37 1.44
CA VAL A 29 -1.11 -6.03 1.09
C VAL A 29 -0.71 -5.03 2.17
N PHE A 30 -0.21 -3.87 1.73
CA PHE A 30 0.25 -2.79 2.60
C PHE A 30 -0.39 -1.46 2.20
N THR A 31 -0.39 -0.50 3.11
CA THR A 31 -0.63 0.91 2.83
C THR A 31 0.66 1.69 2.95
N TRP A 32 0.84 2.66 2.06
CA TRP A 32 1.94 3.59 2.11
C TRP A 32 1.39 5.01 2.03
N MET A 33 1.66 5.81 3.06
CA MET A 33 1.41 7.24 3.06
C MET A 33 2.69 7.95 2.66
N GLN A 34 2.62 8.70 1.57
CA GLN A 34 3.76 9.48 1.12
C GLN A 34 3.93 10.68 2.06
N SER A 35 5.01 10.73 2.84
CA SER A 35 5.41 11.98 3.46
C SER A 35 6.14 12.81 2.41
N HIS A 36 5.68 14.03 2.17
CA HIS A 36 6.38 14.96 1.30
C HIS A 36 7.62 15.46 2.06
N ASP A 37 8.80 14.89 1.80
CA ASP A 37 10.07 15.56 2.11
C ASP A 37 10.52 16.33 0.86
N PRO A 38 10.23 17.63 0.78
CA PRO A 38 10.63 18.47 -0.36
C PRO A 38 12.16 18.61 -0.48
N TRP A 39 12.92 18.14 0.50
CA TRP A 39 14.39 18.23 0.52
C TRP A 39 15.07 16.90 0.18
N MET A 40 14.32 15.80 0.05
CA MET A 40 14.87 14.45 -0.21
C MET A 40 15.98 14.01 0.77
N GLU A 41 15.97 14.52 2.00
CA GLU A 41 16.95 14.24 3.05
C GLU A 41 16.54 13.10 3.99
N GLY A 42 15.29 12.61 3.91
CA GLY A 42 14.75 11.56 4.78
C GLY A 42 14.18 10.33 4.07
N GLU A 43 14.11 9.20 4.79
CA GLU A 43 13.26 8.08 4.39
C GLU A 43 11.79 8.52 4.44
N ASN A 44 11.21 8.80 3.26
CA ASN A 44 9.87 9.35 3.07
C ASN A 44 8.71 8.38 3.34
N THR A 45 8.84 7.58 4.38
CA THR A 45 7.87 6.57 4.77
C THR A 45 7.30 6.96 6.13
N GLN A 46 6.28 7.83 6.13
CA GLN A 46 5.34 7.81 7.25
C GLN A 46 4.53 6.50 7.17
N GLY A 47 5.11 5.43 7.70
CA GLY A 47 4.46 4.16 8.00
C GLY A 47 4.06 3.35 6.79
N LEU A 48 4.90 2.36 6.43
CA LEU A 48 4.39 1.19 5.71
C LEU A 48 3.48 0.43 6.68
N GLY A 49 2.17 0.48 6.46
CA GLY A 49 1.18 -0.22 7.27
C GLY A 49 0.86 -1.57 6.67
N PHE A 50 0.98 -2.66 7.45
CA PHE A 50 0.41 -3.95 7.02
C PHE A 50 -1.12 -3.89 7.07
N VAL A 51 -1.77 -4.41 6.03
CA VAL A 51 -3.24 -4.34 5.89
C VAL A 51 -3.88 -5.73 5.86
N ALA A 52 -3.34 -6.64 5.04
CA ALA A 52 -3.92 -7.97 4.85
C ALA A 52 -2.89 -8.98 4.35
N ASP A 53 -3.09 -10.27 4.66
CA ASP A 53 -2.22 -11.36 4.21
C ASP A 53 -2.40 -11.70 2.72
N SER A 54 -3.54 -11.34 2.13
CA SER A 54 -3.81 -11.54 0.71
C SER A 54 -4.69 -10.43 0.11
N PHE A 55 -4.66 -10.30 -1.21
CA PHE A 55 -5.58 -9.41 -1.93
C PHE A 55 -7.04 -9.79 -1.72
N THR A 56 -7.35 -11.09 -1.60
CA THR A 56 -8.69 -11.58 -1.30
C THR A 56 -9.17 -11.12 0.08
N ASP A 57 -8.33 -11.26 1.12
CA ASP A 57 -8.66 -10.81 2.47
C ASP A 57 -8.88 -9.30 2.52
N PHE A 58 -8.05 -8.54 1.79
CA PHE A 58 -8.23 -7.10 1.65
C PHE A 58 -9.59 -6.74 1.03
N MET A 59 -9.96 -7.38 -0.08
CA MET A 59 -11.25 -7.12 -0.73
C MET A 59 -12.45 -7.54 0.14
N ASN A 60 -12.33 -8.65 0.86
CA ASN A 60 -13.37 -9.10 1.80
C ASN A 60 -13.56 -8.13 2.96
N ASN A 61 -12.48 -7.52 3.46
CA ASN A 61 -12.55 -6.52 4.53
C ASN A 61 -13.22 -5.22 4.07
N LEU A 62 -13.12 -4.88 2.78
CA LEU A 62 -13.77 -3.71 2.19
C LEU A 62 -15.23 -3.96 1.81
N ALA A 63 -15.62 -5.23 1.61
CA ALA A 63 -16.99 -5.58 1.28
C ALA A 63 -17.91 -5.32 2.49
N GLU A 64 -19.04 -4.64 2.27
CA GLU A 64 -20.07 -4.53 3.31
C GLU A 64 -20.52 -5.94 3.74
N ARG A 65 -20.66 -6.18 5.05
CA ARG A 65 -21.06 -7.48 5.63
C ARG A 65 -22.29 -8.14 4.99
N LYS A 66 -23.17 -7.37 4.35
CA LYS A 66 -24.37 -7.86 3.66
C LYS A 66 -24.07 -8.56 2.32
N ASN A 67 -22.84 -8.45 1.81
CA ASN A 67 -22.38 -8.98 0.52
C ASN A 67 -21.39 -10.15 0.66
N LEU A 68 -21.10 -10.58 1.89
CA LEU A 68 -20.31 -11.77 2.24
C LEU A 68 -21.24 -12.95 2.56
#